data_AF-A0A377TIU1-F1
#
_entry.id   AF-A0A377TIU1-F1
#
_cell.length_a   1.000
_cell.length_b   1.000
_cell.length_c   1.000
_cell.angle_alpha   90.00
_cell.angle_beta   90.00
_cell.angle_gamma   90.00
#
_symmetry.space_group_name_H-M   'P 1'
#
loop_
_entity.id
_entity.type
_entity.pdbx_description
1 polymer ?
#
loop_
_entity_poly.entity_id
_entity_poly.type
_entity_poly.pdbx_seq_one_letter_code
_entity_poly.pdbx_strand_id
1 'polypeptide(L)'
;MIISAASDYRAAAQRILPPFLFHYIDGGAYAEHTLRRNVEDLSDVALRQRILRNMSDLSLETTLFNEKLAMPTALAPVGLCGMYARRGEVQAAGAADDKGIPFTLSTVSVCPIEEVAPTIKRPMWFQLYVLRDRGFMRNALERAKAAGCSTLVFTVDMPTPAPATATPIQA
;
A
#
# COMPACT_ATOMS: atom_id res chain seq x y z
N MET A 1 13.55 12.43 -16.70
CA MET A 1 14.22 11.92 -15.49
C MET A 1 14.35 10.43 -15.68
N ILE A 2 15.56 9.87 -15.54
CA ILE A 2 15.72 8.41 -15.52
C ILE A 2 15.33 7.98 -14.11
N ILE A 3 14.37 7.05 -13.99
CA ILE A 3 14.02 6.44 -12.71
C ILE A 3 15.01 5.30 -12.46
N SER A 4 15.78 5.41 -11.38
CA SER A 4 16.86 4.49 -11.02
C SER A 4 16.67 3.86 -9.65
N ALA A 5 15.94 4.54 -8.76
CA ALA A 5 15.60 4.07 -7.43
C ALA A 5 14.12 4.35 -7.10
N ALA A 6 13.57 3.62 -6.13
CA ALA A 6 12.20 3.83 -5.68
C ALA A 6 11.94 5.26 -5.18
N SER A 7 12.95 5.90 -4.56
CA SER A 7 12.89 7.28 -4.09
C SER A 7 12.70 8.31 -5.22
N ASP A 8 13.10 8.00 -6.46
CA ASP A 8 12.93 8.90 -7.60
C ASP A 8 11.44 9.13 -7.95
N TYR A 9 10.58 8.15 -7.64
CA TYR A 9 9.13 8.27 -7.86
C TYR A 9 8.50 9.38 -7.03
N ARG A 10 9.05 9.72 -5.85
CA ARG A 10 8.56 10.84 -5.04
C ARG A 10 8.72 12.16 -5.80
N ALA A 11 9.92 12.41 -6.35
CA ALA A 11 10.20 13.61 -7.13
C ALA A 11 9.40 13.65 -8.45
N ALA A 12 9.20 12.49 -9.08
CA ALA A 12 8.34 12.38 -10.26
C ALA A 12 6.87 12.72 -9.93
N ALA A 13 6.34 12.19 -8.82
CA ALA A 13 4.98 12.47 -8.36
C ALA A 13 4.78 13.95 -8.02
N GLN A 14 5.73 14.58 -7.32
CA GLN A 14 5.68 16.00 -6.96
C GLN A 14 5.54 16.93 -8.17
N ARG A 15 6.09 16.54 -9.33
CA ARG A 15 6.05 17.35 -10.55
C ARG A 15 4.71 17.27 -11.29
N ILE A 16 3.90 16.25 -11.03
CA ILE A 16 2.70 15.93 -11.81
C ILE A 16 1.44 16.13 -10.97
N LEU A 17 1.49 15.80 -9.67
CA LEU A 17 0.35 15.90 -8.77
C LEU A 17 0.08 17.36 -8.39
N PRO A 18 -1.20 17.76 -8.30
CA PRO A 18 -1.59 18.99 -7.61
C PRO A 18 -0.98 19.03 -6.19
N PRO A 19 -0.51 20.21 -5.71
CA PRO A 19 0.21 20.30 -4.44
C PRO A 19 -0.53 19.66 -3.27
N PHE A 20 -1.85 19.86 -3.15
CA PHE A 20 -2.62 19.29 -2.04
C PHE A 20 -2.66 17.76 -2.05
N LEU A 21 -2.72 17.13 -3.23
CA LEU A 21 -2.69 15.67 -3.36
C LEU A 21 -1.31 15.12 -3.06
N PHE A 22 -0.26 15.81 -3.52
CA PHE A 22 1.12 15.44 -3.19
C PHE A 22 1.36 15.49 -1.68
N HIS A 23 0.98 16.59 -1.01
CA HIS A 23 1.14 16.71 0.44
C HIS A 23 0.29 15.71 1.22
N TYR A 24 -0.87 15.31 0.72
CA TYR A 24 -1.70 14.30 1.35
C TYR A 24 -1.06 12.91 1.34
N ILE A 25 -0.43 12.50 0.23
CA ILE A 25 0.20 11.16 0.13
C ILE A 25 1.61 11.11 0.72
N ASP A 26 2.35 12.22 0.66
CA ASP A 26 3.74 12.30 1.10
C ASP A 26 3.90 12.69 2.58
N GLY A 27 2.90 13.38 3.14
CA GLY A 27 2.96 13.97 4.47
C GLY A 27 2.84 12.97 5.61
N GLY A 28 3.45 13.31 6.74
CA GLY A 28 3.37 12.58 8.01
C GLY A 28 2.55 13.34 9.07
N ALA A 29 2.50 12.78 10.28
CA ALA A 29 1.86 13.44 11.42
C ALA A 29 2.76 14.53 12.01
N TYR A 30 2.17 15.70 12.30
CA TYR A 30 2.83 16.84 12.95
C TYR A 30 4.18 17.22 12.29
N ALA A 31 5.27 17.23 13.06
CA ALA A 31 6.62 17.57 12.59
C ALA A 31 7.34 16.40 11.87
N GLU A 32 6.61 15.32 11.58
CA GLU A 32 7.04 14.21 10.72
C GLU A 32 8.31 13.49 11.22
N HIS A 33 8.57 13.53 12.52
CA HIS A 33 9.73 12.89 13.14
C HIS A 33 9.73 11.37 12.89
N THR A 34 8.59 10.71 13.11
CA THR A 34 8.47 9.26 12.88
C THR A 34 8.61 8.91 11.39
N LEU A 35 8.11 9.77 10.49
CA LEU A 35 8.24 9.56 9.04
C LEU A 35 9.72 9.54 8.63
N ARG A 36 10.52 10.49 9.13
CA ARG A 36 11.98 10.51 8.89
C ARG A 36 12.68 9.29 9.50
N ARG A 37 12.37 8.98 10.77
CA ARG A 37 12.96 7.82 11.48
C ARG A 37 12.71 6.49 10.79
N ASN A 38 11.54 6.27 10.18
CA ASN A 38 11.26 5.04 9.43
C ASN A 38 12.30 4.75 8.33
N VAL A 39 12.90 5.80 7.74
CA VAL A 39 13.94 5.67 6.70
C VAL A 39 15.33 5.67 7.32
N GLU A 40 15.59 6.60 8.26
CA GLU A 40 16.89 6.73 8.93
C GLU A 40 17.27 5.45 9.69
N ASP A 41 16.37 4.91 10.50
CA ASP A 41 16.62 3.73 11.34
C ASP A 41 16.97 2.48 10.50
N LEU A 42 16.35 2.31 9.33
CA LEU A 42 16.67 1.22 8.41
C LEU A 42 17.98 1.45 7.64
N SER A 43 18.29 2.70 7.31
CA SER A 43 19.51 3.06 6.58
C SER A 43 20.77 2.86 7.42
N ASP A 44 20.64 2.93 8.74
CA ASP A 44 21.73 2.69 9.69
C ASP A 44 22.07 1.20 9.86
N VAL A 45 21.25 0.29 9.33
CA VAL A 45 21.51 -1.16 9.39
C VAL A 45 22.53 -1.58 8.34
N ALA A 46 23.78 -1.78 8.77
CA ALA A 46 24.85 -2.25 7.89
C ALA A 46 24.70 -3.74 7.51
N LEU A 47 24.84 -4.06 6.22
CA LEU A 47 24.91 -5.43 5.74
C LEU A 47 26.31 -6.01 5.94
N ARG A 48 26.42 -7.19 6.58
CA ARG A 48 27.67 -7.94 6.64
C ARG A 48 27.85 -8.76 5.36
N GLN A 49 28.63 -8.22 4.42
CA GLN A 49 28.95 -8.91 3.17
C GLN A 49 29.60 -10.28 3.44
N ARG A 50 29.11 -11.31 2.74
CA ARG A 50 29.72 -12.65 2.71
C ARG A 50 30.27 -12.89 1.31
N ILE A 51 31.57 -13.06 1.22
CA ILE A 51 32.28 -13.29 -0.05
C ILE A 51 32.45 -14.79 -0.34
N LEU A 52 32.82 -15.12 -1.58
CA LEU A 52 33.07 -16.49 -2.05
C LEU A 52 31.88 -17.45 -1.81
N ARG A 53 30.67 -16.97 -2.08
CA ARG A 53 29.44 -17.79 -2.06
C ARG A 53 28.96 -17.99 -3.49
N ASN A 54 28.49 -19.21 -3.79
CA ASN A 54 27.80 -19.46 -5.05
C ASN A 54 26.42 -18.75 -5.01
N MET A 55 26.18 -17.86 -5.96
CA MET A 55 24.94 -17.10 -6.14
C MET A 55 24.36 -17.31 -7.55
N SER A 56 24.71 -18.41 -8.22
CA SER A 56 24.22 -18.71 -9.57
C SER A 56 22.71 -18.95 -9.64
N ASP A 57 22.11 -19.34 -8.51
CA ASP A 57 20.68 -19.57 -8.36
C ASP A 57 20.20 -18.84 -7.10
N LEU A 58 19.38 -17.82 -7.29
CA LEU A 58 18.82 -16.99 -6.22
C LEU A 58 17.30 -17.00 -6.36
N SER A 59 16.62 -17.31 -5.28
CA SER A 59 15.16 -17.23 -5.20
C SER A 59 14.76 -16.27 -4.09
N LEU A 60 13.84 -15.37 -4.41
CA LEU A 60 13.14 -14.55 -3.42
C LEU A 60 11.81 -15.19 -2.99
N GLU A 61 11.44 -16.33 -3.58
CA GLU A 61 10.16 -16.96 -3.31
C GLU A 61 9.99 -17.26 -1.81
N THR A 62 8.78 -17.07 -1.31
CA THR A 62 8.44 -17.35 0.08
C THR A 62 7.02 -17.89 0.17
N THR A 63 6.67 -18.44 1.33
CA THR A 63 5.29 -18.85 1.64
C THR A 63 4.79 -18.00 2.80
N LEU A 64 3.66 -17.31 2.60
CA LEU A 64 3.00 -16.48 3.61
C LEU A 64 1.51 -16.81 3.62
N PHE A 65 0.93 -17.05 4.80
CA PHE A 65 -0.50 -17.45 4.95
C PHE A 65 -0.91 -18.66 4.07
N ASN A 66 -0.03 -19.65 3.93
CA ASN A 66 -0.18 -20.82 3.05
C ASN A 66 -0.26 -20.48 1.54
N GLU A 67 0.15 -19.27 1.14
CA GLU A 67 0.25 -18.86 -0.26
C GLU A 67 1.72 -18.72 -0.66
N LYS A 68 2.07 -19.21 -1.87
CA LYS A 68 3.39 -19.01 -2.47
C LYS A 68 3.47 -17.62 -3.12
N LEU A 69 4.46 -16.83 -2.73
CA LEU A 69 4.74 -15.50 -3.26
C LEU A 69 6.07 -15.51 -4.03
N ALA A 70 6.17 -14.68 -5.07
CA ALA A 70 7.39 -14.54 -5.87
C ALA A 70 8.52 -13.83 -5.10
N MET A 71 8.16 -12.99 -4.11
CA MET A 71 9.09 -12.27 -3.24
C MET A 71 8.41 -11.89 -1.91
N PRO A 72 9.15 -11.64 -0.81
CA PRO A 72 8.58 -11.38 0.52
C PRO A 72 8.09 -9.93 0.67
N THR A 73 7.25 -9.48 -0.24
CA THR A 73 6.70 -8.11 -0.26
C THR A 73 5.22 -8.14 -0.61
N ALA A 74 4.47 -7.16 -0.15
CA ALA A 74 3.08 -6.91 -0.54
C ALA A 74 2.87 -5.42 -0.73
N LEU A 75 1.91 -5.03 -1.57
CA LEU A 75 1.47 -3.65 -1.65
C LEU A 75 0.55 -3.34 -0.47
N ALA A 76 0.98 -2.39 0.35
CA ALA A 76 0.24 -1.89 1.50
C ALA A 76 -1.05 -1.17 1.07
N PRO A 77 -2.07 -1.13 1.94
CA PRO A 77 -3.32 -0.43 1.64
C PRO A 77 -3.09 1.08 1.62
N VAL A 78 -3.22 1.67 0.43
CA VAL A 78 -3.20 3.13 0.22
C VAL A 78 -4.59 3.58 -0.19
N GLY A 79 -5.10 4.60 0.48
CA GLY A 79 -6.38 5.21 0.16
C GLY A 79 -6.28 6.16 -1.04
N LEU A 80 -7.40 6.32 -1.74
CA LEU A 80 -7.58 7.33 -2.78
C LEU A 80 -6.59 7.23 -3.95
N CYS A 81 -6.12 6.02 -4.32
CA CYS A 81 -5.14 5.87 -5.41
C CYS A 81 -5.66 6.42 -6.75
N GLY A 82 -6.98 6.34 -6.98
CA GLY A 82 -7.65 6.95 -8.13
C GLY A 82 -7.47 8.48 -8.25
N MET A 83 -7.10 9.16 -7.15
CA MET A 83 -6.81 10.60 -7.14
C MET A 83 -5.38 10.90 -7.61
N TYR A 84 -4.44 9.98 -7.42
CA TYR A 84 -3.03 10.18 -7.82
C TYR A 84 -2.78 9.73 -9.27
N ALA A 85 -3.48 8.69 -9.70
CA ALA A 85 -3.45 8.21 -11.07
C ALA A 85 -4.83 7.68 -11.45
N ARG A 86 -5.24 7.88 -12.71
CA ARG A 86 -6.52 7.41 -13.21
C ARG A 86 -6.65 5.90 -12.97
N ARG A 87 -7.63 5.46 -12.15
CA ARG A 87 -7.82 4.04 -11.76
C ARG A 87 -6.58 3.46 -11.06
N GLY A 88 -5.95 4.22 -10.17
CA GLY A 88 -4.69 3.84 -9.52
C GLY A 88 -4.72 2.50 -8.78
N GLU A 89 -5.84 2.15 -8.12
CA GLU A 89 -5.99 0.86 -7.44
C GLU A 89 -5.96 -0.31 -8.43
N VAL A 90 -6.64 -0.18 -9.57
CA VAL A 90 -6.63 -1.20 -10.63
C VAL A 90 -5.23 -1.38 -11.21
N GLN A 91 -4.51 -0.29 -11.45
CA GLN A 91 -3.13 -0.34 -11.94
C GLN A 91 -2.19 -1.02 -10.93
N ALA A 92 -2.32 -0.67 -9.65
CA ALA A 92 -1.50 -1.27 -8.58
C ALA A 92 -1.81 -2.76 -8.39
N ALA A 93 -3.09 -3.14 -8.43
CA ALA A 93 -3.51 -4.54 -8.32
C ALA A 93 -2.96 -5.38 -9.49
N GLY A 94 -3.10 -4.91 -10.73
CA GLY A 94 -2.54 -5.60 -11.89
C GLY A 94 -1.01 -5.74 -11.81
N ALA A 95 -0.31 -4.67 -11.41
CA ALA A 95 1.15 -4.72 -11.23
C ALA A 95 1.58 -5.71 -10.15
N ALA A 96 0.82 -5.84 -9.06
CA ALA A 96 1.09 -6.82 -8.00
C ALA A 96 0.86 -8.27 -8.49
N ASP A 97 -0.22 -8.52 -9.22
CA ASP A 97 -0.52 -9.83 -9.82
C ASP A 97 0.56 -10.25 -10.82
N ASP A 98 0.97 -9.33 -11.71
CA ASP A 98 2.06 -9.55 -12.68
C ASP A 98 3.40 -9.87 -12.00
N LYS A 99 3.62 -9.33 -10.79
CA LYS A 99 4.83 -9.59 -9.99
C LYS A 99 4.67 -10.72 -9.00
N GLY A 100 3.53 -11.41 -8.96
CA GLY A 100 3.30 -12.53 -8.05
C GLY A 100 3.38 -12.13 -6.57
N ILE A 101 2.99 -10.90 -6.23
CA ILE A 101 2.90 -10.41 -4.83
C ILE A 101 1.47 -10.02 -4.46
N PRO A 102 1.10 -9.96 -3.16
CA PRO A 102 -0.23 -9.57 -2.74
C PRO A 102 -0.46 -8.07 -2.91
N PHE A 103 -1.70 -7.70 -3.24
CA PHE A 103 -2.21 -6.33 -3.19
C PHE A 103 -3.23 -6.20 -2.08
N THR A 104 -3.13 -5.15 -1.26
CA THR A 104 -4.10 -4.84 -0.21
C THR A 104 -4.96 -3.66 -0.62
N LEU A 105 -6.26 -3.88 -0.82
CA LEU A 105 -7.21 -2.81 -1.13
C LEU A 105 -7.65 -2.09 0.16
N SER A 106 -7.67 -0.77 0.14
CA SER A 106 -8.13 0.04 1.28
C SER A 106 -9.66 0.14 1.36
N THR A 107 -10.24 0.26 2.57
CA THR A 107 -11.65 0.67 2.73
C THR A 107 -11.93 2.04 2.09
N VAL A 108 -10.93 2.92 2.01
CA VAL A 108 -11.03 4.26 1.42
C VAL A 108 -10.50 4.33 -0.02
N SER A 109 -10.72 3.25 -0.79
CA SER A 109 -10.37 3.19 -2.21
C SER A 109 -11.37 3.95 -3.08
N VAL A 110 -10.91 4.54 -4.19
CA VAL A 110 -11.76 5.21 -5.19
C VAL A 110 -12.38 4.19 -6.15
N CYS A 111 -11.59 3.22 -6.62
CA CYS A 111 -12.12 2.11 -7.41
C CYS A 111 -12.83 1.10 -6.49
N PRO A 112 -14.05 0.66 -6.84
CA PRO A 112 -14.77 -0.35 -6.07
C PRO A 112 -14.13 -1.74 -6.24
N ILE A 113 -14.39 -2.64 -5.28
CA ILE A 113 -13.87 -4.03 -5.28
C ILE A 113 -14.19 -4.73 -6.60
N GLU A 114 -15.39 -4.50 -7.13
CA GLU A 114 -15.91 -5.11 -8.36
C GLU A 114 -15.14 -4.66 -9.62
N GLU A 115 -14.46 -3.53 -9.56
CA GLU A 115 -13.61 -3.05 -10.65
C GLU A 115 -12.17 -3.58 -10.52
N VAL A 116 -11.67 -3.76 -9.30
CA VAL A 116 -10.30 -4.21 -9.02
C VAL A 116 -10.17 -5.73 -9.13
N ALA A 117 -11.11 -6.48 -8.55
CA ALA A 117 -11.04 -7.94 -8.47
C ALA A 117 -10.89 -8.66 -9.83
N PRO A 118 -11.55 -8.23 -10.92
CA PRO A 118 -11.38 -8.86 -12.23
C PRO A 118 -9.99 -8.68 -12.85
N THR A 119 -9.16 -7.77 -12.32
CA THR A 119 -7.84 -7.45 -12.90
C THR A 119 -6.71 -8.31 -12.34
N ILE A 120 -7.00 -9.15 -11.36
CA ILE A 120 -6.03 -9.99 -10.67
C ILE A 120 -6.48 -11.45 -10.70
N LYS A 121 -5.53 -12.38 -10.80
CA LYS A 121 -5.81 -13.82 -10.77
C LYS A 121 -5.85 -14.35 -9.34
N ARG A 122 -5.06 -13.72 -8.46
CA ARG A 122 -5.06 -14.01 -7.02
C ARG A 122 -6.07 -13.16 -6.27
N PRO A 123 -6.67 -13.68 -5.19
CA PRO A 123 -7.45 -12.84 -4.29
C PRO A 123 -6.62 -11.68 -3.71
N MET A 124 -7.18 -10.47 -3.74
CA MET A 124 -6.58 -9.35 -3.00
C MET A 124 -6.76 -9.54 -1.49
N TRP A 125 -5.91 -8.88 -0.72
CA TRP A 125 -6.17 -8.63 0.70
C TRP A 125 -7.09 -7.41 0.82
N PHE A 126 -7.91 -7.37 1.85
CA PHE A 126 -8.81 -6.25 2.10
C PHE A 126 -8.48 -5.60 3.44
N GLN A 127 -8.24 -4.29 3.45
CA GLN A 127 -8.02 -3.52 4.67
C GLN A 127 -9.31 -2.92 5.19
N LEU A 128 -9.56 -3.08 6.50
CA LEU A 128 -10.75 -2.61 7.19
C LEU A 128 -10.42 -1.65 8.35
N TYR A 129 -11.06 -0.47 8.33
CA TYR A 129 -11.15 0.42 9.49
C TYR A 129 -12.37 0.07 10.36
N VAL A 130 -12.24 0.21 11.68
CA VAL A 130 -13.39 0.12 12.59
C VAL A 130 -14.24 1.39 12.46
N LEU A 131 -15.26 1.32 11.63
CA LEU A 131 -16.24 2.38 11.50
C LEU A 131 -17.34 2.21 12.56
N ARG A 132 -17.88 3.33 13.05
CA ARG A 132 -19.00 3.32 14.00
C ARG A 132 -20.23 2.63 13.40
N ASP A 133 -20.42 2.76 12.09
CA ASP A 133 -21.47 2.10 11.35
C ASP A 133 -21.12 0.62 11.07
N ARG A 134 -21.71 -0.27 11.87
CA ARG A 134 -21.57 -1.73 11.72
C ARG A 134 -22.29 -2.27 10.48
N GLY A 135 -23.30 -1.58 9.96
CA GLY A 135 -24.00 -1.94 8.73
C GLY A 135 -23.09 -1.78 7.52
N PHE A 136 -22.40 -0.64 7.44
CA PHE A 136 -21.38 -0.41 6.41
C PHE A 136 -20.24 -1.44 6.47
N MET A 137 -19.69 -1.71 7.66
CA MET A 137 -18.63 -2.71 7.82
C MET A 137 -19.06 -4.10 7.33
N ARG A 138 -20.28 -4.51 7.68
CA ARG A 138 -20.84 -5.80 7.25
C ARG A 138 -20.96 -5.86 5.73
N ASN A 139 -21.51 -4.82 5.11
CA ASN A 139 -21.65 -4.76 3.65
C ASN A 139 -20.28 -4.81 2.95
N ALA A 140 -19.28 -4.06 3.44
CA ALA A 140 -17.94 -4.07 2.88
C ALA A 140 -17.29 -5.47 2.97
N LEU A 141 -17.43 -6.14 4.12
CA LEU A 141 -16.93 -7.51 4.32
C LEU A 141 -17.64 -8.53 3.43
N GLU A 142 -18.97 -8.42 3.28
CA GLU A 142 -19.74 -9.29 2.39
C GLU A 142 -19.30 -9.14 0.94
N ARG A 143 -19.08 -7.90 0.47
CA ARG A 143 -18.56 -7.62 -0.87
C ARG A 143 -17.14 -8.13 -1.08
N ALA A 144 -16.25 -7.89 -0.13
CA ALA A 144 -14.88 -8.41 -0.17
C ALA A 144 -14.88 -9.94 -0.25
N LYS A 145 -15.69 -10.61 0.58
CA LYS A 145 -15.85 -12.07 0.55
C LYS A 145 -16.45 -12.56 -0.76
N ALA A 146 -17.46 -11.89 -1.31
CA ALA A 146 -18.06 -12.23 -2.59
C ALA A 146 -17.07 -12.08 -3.76
N ALA A 147 -16.13 -11.15 -3.66
CA ALA A 147 -15.02 -10.98 -4.59
C ALA A 147 -13.85 -11.97 -4.36
N GLY A 148 -14.01 -12.93 -3.44
CA GLY A 148 -13.02 -13.97 -3.16
C GLY A 148 -11.90 -13.56 -2.21
N CYS A 149 -11.96 -12.37 -1.59
CA CYS A 149 -10.94 -11.94 -0.63
C CYS A 149 -10.89 -12.88 0.57
N SER A 150 -9.75 -13.53 0.78
CA SER A 150 -9.52 -14.50 1.86
C SER A 150 -8.77 -13.93 3.06
N THR A 151 -8.13 -12.76 2.90
CA THR A 151 -7.27 -12.14 3.91
C THR A 151 -7.77 -10.76 4.28
N LEU A 152 -7.93 -10.51 5.58
CA LEU A 152 -8.35 -9.24 6.14
C LEU A 152 -7.20 -8.58 6.88
N VAL A 153 -6.89 -7.33 6.53
CA VAL A 153 -5.92 -6.48 7.22
C VAL A 153 -6.70 -5.51 8.11
N PHE A 154 -6.67 -5.72 9.42
CA PHE A 154 -7.46 -4.94 10.36
C PHE A 154 -6.64 -3.79 10.95
N THR A 155 -7.00 -2.55 10.63
CA THR A 155 -6.28 -1.35 11.09
C THR A 155 -6.81 -0.91 12.46
N VAL A 156 -5.95 -0.94 13.47
CA VAL A 156 -6.30 -0.72 14.89
C VAL A 156 -5.57 0.46 15.54
N ASP A 157 -4.71 1.15 14.80
CA ASP A 157 -3.86 2.26 15.27
C ASP A 157 -4.49 3.64 15.07
N MET A 158 -5.66 3.73 14.43
CA MET A 158 -6.37 4.99 14.13
C MET A 158 -7.75 5.04 14.84
N PRO A 159 -7.81 5.25 16.16
CA PRO A 159 -9.08 5.48 16.86
C PRO A 159 -9.66 6.87 16.56
N THR A 160 -8.81 7.84 16.24
CA THR A 160 -9.17 9.20 15.80
C THR A 160 -8.26 9.63 14.64
N PRO A 161 -8.73 10.49 13.73
CA PRO A 161 -7.86 11.04 12.69
C PRO A 161 -6.68 11.79 13.32
N ALA A 162 -5.46 11.50 12.85
CA ALA A 162 -4.29 12.28 13.21
C ALA A 162 -4.26 13.58 12.39
N PRO A 163 -3.76 14.70 12.94
CA PRO A 163 -3.50 15.88 12.15
C PRO A 163 -2.35 15.59 11.18
N ALA A 164 -2.70 15.42 9.90
CA ALA A 164 -1.76 15.39 8.81
C ALA A 164 -1.47 16.81 8.34
N THR A 165 -0.28 17.03 7.79
CA THR A 165 0.16 18.32 7.21
C THR A 165 -0.74 18.84 6.09
N ALA A 166 -1.69 18.03 5.59
CA ALA A 166 -2.65 18.37 4.54
C ALA A 166 -4.06 18.77 5.04
N THR A 167 -4.34 18.81 6.34
CA THR A 167 -5.65 19.29 6.82
C THR A 167 -5.58 20.81 7.02
N PRO A 168 -6.27 21.64 6.20
CA PRO A 168 -6.50 23.02 6.62
C PRO A 168 -7.29 22.95 7.92
N ILE A 169 -6.80 23.63 8.94
CA ILE A 169 -7.51 23.86 10.20
C ILE A 169 -8.90 24.38 9.81
N GLN A 170 -9.92 23.53 9.92
CA GLN A 170 -11.30 23.97 9.85
C GLN A 170 -11.57 24.71 11.17
N ALA A 171 -11.58 26.04 11.07
CA ALA A 171 -12.25 26.92 12.02
C ALA A 171 -13.74 27.00 11.66
#